data_AF-A0A852HQ23-F1
#
_entry.id   AF-A0A852HQ23-F1
#
_cell.length_a   1.000
_cell.length_b   1.000
_cell.length_c   1.000
_cell.angle_alpha   90.00
_cell.angle_beta   90.00
_cell.angle_gamma   90.00
#
_symmetry.space_group_name_H-M   'P 1'
#
loop_
_entity.id
_entity.type
_entity.pdbx_description
1 polymer ?
#
loop_
_entity_poly.entity_id
_entity_poly.type
_entity_poly.pdbx_seq_one_letter_code
_entity_poly.pdbx_strand_id
1 'polypeptide(L)'
;EIVDGNAKMTLGMIWTIILRFAIQDISVEETSAKEGLLLWCQRKTAPYKNVNVQNFHISWKDGLAFNALIHRHRPELIEYDKLRKVNPLLCRGTPGTPESPAHRASPLPQDDPVTNLNNAFEVAEKYLDIPKMLDAEDIVNTARPDEKAIMTYVSSFYHAFSGAQKAETAANRICKVLAVNQENEQLMEDYERLASDQLAWIQRTIPWLESRDPQKTIPAMQQKLEDFREYRRVHKPPKVQEKCQLEINFNTLQTKLRLSGRPAFMPSEGRMVSDIGAGWQRLEQAEKGHEEWLLTELRRLERLDHLAEKFRQKASIHEGWTEGKEVALRDRDSGTASLAQVRALLRKHEAFESDLAAHQDRVEQIAAIAQELNELDYYDSPSVNARCQKICDQWDLLGSLTHSRRQALEKLEKQLETIDELHLEYAKRAAPFNNWMESAMEDLQDMFIVHTIEEIQVGPRPWGPLLLRAPSEHPKNALWGRPRGVAPFPRPIPVPPVAPQPPSRVPMPFCPFPPAQVQQLVPKRDQALQEEQTRQNSNEHLRRQFGSQANRVGPWIQTKME
;
A
#
# COMPACT_ATOMS: atom_id res chain seq x y z
N GLU A 1 -43.71 101.37 20.51
CA GLU A 1 -42.37 101.67 19.95
C GLU A 1 -42.18 101.18 18.52
N ILE A 2 -42.21 99.86 18.25
CA ILE A 2 -41.99 99.34 16.88
C ILE A 2 -43.19 99.65 15.97
N VAL A 3 -44.41 99.39 16.45
CA VAL A 3 -45.65 99.74 15.74
C VAL A 3 -45.81 101.25 15.56
N ASP A 4 -45.24 102.04 16.48
CA ASP A 4 -45.30 103.51 16.47
C ASP A 4 -44.23 104.14 15.56
N GLY A 5 -43.49 103.34 14.79
CA GLY A 5 -42.52 103.84 13.81
C GLY A 5 -41.22 104.39 14.39
N ASN A 6 -40.86 104.02 15.64
CA ASN A 6 -39.58 104.44 16.21
C ASN A 6 -38.43 103.73 15.50
N ALA A 7 -37.79 104.46 14.57
CA ALA A 7 -36.70 103.94 13.74
C ALA A 7 -35.53 103.38 14.56
N LYS A 8 -35.19 104.01 15.70
CA LYS A 8 -34.07 103.58 16.54
C LYS A 8 -34.36 102.24 17.23
N MET A 9 -35.58 102.04 17.71
CA MET A 9 -36.00 100.79 18.35
C MET A 9 -36.16 99.66 17.32
N THR A 10 -36.66 99.98 16.12
CA THR A 10 -36.80 99.03 15.02
C THR A 10 -35.44 98.54 14.53
N LEU A 11 -34.48 99.45 14.29
CA LEU A 11 -33.10 99.10 13.93
C LEU A 11 -32.39 98.33 15.07
N GLY A 12 -32.69 98.68 16.33
CA GLY A 12 -32.22 97.94 17.51
C GLY A 12 -32.66 96.48 17.51
N MET A 13 -33.94 96.20 17.23
CA MET A 13 -34.47 94.84 17.12
C MET A 13 -33.83 94.07 15.95
N ILE A 14 -33.78 94.66 14.75
CA ILE A 14 -33.18 94.01 13.58
C ILE A 14 -31.72 93.63 13.86
N TRP A 15 -30.95 94.52 14.49
CA TRP A 15 -29.59 94.22 14.92
C TRP A 15 -29.52 93.05 15.89
N THR A 16 -30.42 92.94 16.88
CA THR A 16 -30.41 91.79 17.80
C THR A 16 -30.69 90.46 17.10
N ILE A 17 -31.52 90.46 16.05
CA ILE A 17 -31.78 89.26 15.25
C ILE A 17 -30.54 88.88 14.44
N ILE A 18 -29.93 89.83 13.74
CA ILE A 18 -28.69 89.61 12.99
C ILE A 18 -27.59 89.12 13.92
N LEU A 19 -27.41 89.77 15.07
CA LEU A 19 -26.44 89.38 16.07
C LEU A 19 -26.69 87.94 16.52
N ARG A 20 -27.93 87.57 16.86
CA ARG A 20 -28.29 86.23 17.36
C ARG A 20 -28.09 85.12 16.34
N PHE A 21 -28.49 85.33 15.08
CA PHE A 21 -28.56 84.26 14.08
C PHE A 21 -27.40 84.26 13.08
N ALA A 22 -26.77 85.40 12.83
CA ALA A 22 -25.67 85.50 11.87
C ALA A 22 -24.30 85.67 12.54
N ILE A 23 -24.20 86.19 13.76
CA ILE A 23 -22.89 86.51 14.35
C ILE A 23 -22.61 85.67 15.60
N GLN A 24 -23.61 85.42 16.46
CA GLN A 24 -23.41 84.81 17.78
C GLN A 24 -22.91 83.36 17.73
N ASP A 25 -23.26 82.62 16.67
CA ASP A 25 -22.84 81.23 16.46
C ASP A 25 -21.43 81.10 15.84
N ILE A 26 -20.80 82.24 15.51
CA ILE A 26 -19.41 82.27 15.04
C ILE A 26 -18.49 82.05 16.24
N SER A 27 -17.91 80.86 16.35
CA SER A 27 -16.89 80.57 17.36
C SER A 27 -15.57 80.23 16.68
N VAL A 28 -14.54 81.03 16.99
CA VAL A 28 -13.17 80.81 16.56
C VAL A 28 -12.30 80.89 17.81
N GLU A 29 -11.66 79.79 18.19
CA GLU A 29 -10.76 79.69 19.35
C GLU A 29 -11.40 80.14 20.68
N GLU A 30 -12.64 79.71 20.93
CA GLU A 30 -13.37 79.96 22.19
C GLU A 30 -13.58 81.45 22.55
N THR A 31 -13.36 82.36 21.60
CA THR A 31 -13.59 83.79 21.77
C THR A 31 -15.07 84.17 21.58
N SER A 32 -15.47 85.32 22.12
CA SER A 32 -16.83 85.85 21.91
C SER A 32 -17.10 86.06 20.42
N ALA A 33 -18.34 85.95 19.98
CA ALA A 33 -18.66 85.87 18.54
C ALA A 33 -18.15 87.06 17.69
N LYS A 34 -18.15 88.26 18.27
CA LYS A 34 -17.56 89.46 17.65
C LYS A 34 -16.04 89.36 17.54
N GLU A 35 -15.37 88.95 18.63
CA GLU A 35 -13.93 88.78 18.67
C GLU A 35 -13.48 87.63 17.76
N GLY A 36 -14.24 86.54 17.70
CA GLY A 36 -14.00 85.41 16.81
C GLY A 36 -14.12 85.79 15.33
N LEU A 37 -15.13 86.59 14.97
CA LEU A 37 -15.24 87.14 13.61
C LEU A 37 -14.07 88.08 13.28
N LEU A 38 -13.66 88.93 14.22
CA LEU A 38 -12.52 89.84 14.02
C LEU A 38 -11.20 89.09 13.87
N LEU A 39 -10.97 88.10 14.73
CA LEU A 39 -9.81 87.22 14.70
C LEU A 39 -9.76 86.41 13.39
N TRP A 40 -10.90 85.93 12.91
CA TRP A 40 -11.00 85.28 11.60
C TRP A 40 -10.56 86.23 10.48
N CYS A 41 -11.07 87.47 10.47
CA CYS A 41 -10.67 88.46 9.48
C CYS A 41 -9.16 88.70 9.52
N GLN A 42 -8.63 88.97 10.71
CA GLN A 42 -7.20 89.21 10.93
C GLN A 42 -6.33 88.06 10.43
N ARG A 43 -6.69 86.81 10.73
CA ARG A 43 -5.93 85.63 10.28
C ARG A 43 -5.98 85.45 8.77
N LYS A 44 -7.14 85.68 8.16
CA LYS A 44 -7.29 85.55 6.71
C LYS A 44 -6.57 86.65 5.96
N THR A 45 -6.52 87.87 6.50
CA THR A 45 -5.83 89.01 5.89
C THR A 45 -4.37 89.19 6.35
N ALA A 46 -3.87 88.44 7.34
CA ALA A 46 -2.49 88.55 7.85
C ALA A 46 -1.38 88.50 6.77
N PRO A 47 -1.50 87.71 5.68
CA PRO A 47 -0.50 87.71 4.60
C PRO A 47 -0.42 89.01 3.78
N TYR A 48 -1.44 89.87 3.86
CA TYR A 48 -1.56 91.06 3.01
C TYR A 48 -0.99 92.29 3.73
N LYS A 49 0.21 92.71 3.31
CA LYS A 49 0.98 93.80 3.98
C LYS A 49 0.24 95.15 4.03
N ASN A 50 -0.65 95.41 3.08
CA ASN A 50 -1.42 96.65 2.98
C ASN A 50 -2.74 96.64 3.76
N VAL A 51 -3.06 95.53 4.46
CA VAL A 51 -4.31 95.37 5.21
C VAL A 51 -4.01 95.13 6.69
N ASN A 52 -4.62 95.94 7.55
CA ASN A 52 -4.52 95.77 9.00
C ASN A 52 -5.92 95.93 9.64
N VAL A 53 -6.56 94.80 9.91
CA VAL A 53 -7.91 94.75 10.47
C VAL A 53 -7.85 94.80 12.00
N GLN A 54 -8.24 95.92 12.60
CA GLN A 54 -8.26 96.11 14.06
C GLN A 54 -9.66 96.32 14.62
N ASN A 55 -10.63 96.68 13.77
CA ASN A 55 -12.00 96.98 14.15
C ASN A 55 -12.95 96.75 12.96
N PHE A 56 -14.26 96.80 13.21
CA PHE A 56 -15.29 96.74 12.16
C PHE A 56 -15.75 98.13 11.71
N HIS A 57 -14.89 99.16 11.75
CA HIS A 57 -15.24 100.49 11.24
C HIS A 57 -14.18 101.06 10.30
N ILE A 58 -13.08 101.58 10.83
CA ILE A 58 -12.07 102.34 10.07
C ILE A 58 -11.17 101.39 9.28
N SER A 59 -10.91 100.18 9.79
CA SER A 59 -10.05 99.20 9.13
C SER A 59 -10.56 98.68 7.78
N TRP A 60 -11.84 98.92 7.45
CA TRP A 60 -12.48 98.46 6.22
C TRP A 60 -12.68 99.58 5.20
N LYS A 61 -12.36 100.83 5.58
CA LYS A 61 -12.71 102.03 4.84
C LYS A 61 -11.97 102.16 3.50
N ASP A 62 -10.77 101.60 3.37
CA ASP A 62 -9.97 101.63 2.14
C ASP A 62 -10.35 100.52 1.13
N GLY A 63 -11.30 99.65 1.50
CA GLY A 63 -11.81 98.55 0.66
C GLY A 63 -10.85 97.37 0.50
N LEU A 64 -9.58 97.50 0.90
CA LEU A 64 -8.56 96.47 0.71
C LEU A 64 -8.84 95.23 1.56
N ALA A 65 -9.40 95.40 2.76
CA ALA A 65 -9.76 94.28 3.65
C ALA A 65 -10.82 93.35 3.03
N PHE A 66 -11.84 93.89 2.35
CA PHE A 66 -12.86 93.08 1.67
C PHE A 66 -12.27 92.30 0.49
N ASN A 67 -11.48 92.97 -0.35
CA ASN A 67 -10.80 92.33 -1.48
C ASN A 67 -9.81 91.25 -1.00
N ALA A 68 -9.09 91.49 0.10
CA ALA A 68 -8.15 90.53 0.66
C ALA A 68 -8.85 89.27 1.18
N LEU A 69 -10.01 89.42 1.85
CA LEU A 69 -10.81 88.27 2.28
C LEU A 69 -11.27 87.41 1.12
N ILE A 70 -11.79 88.03 0.05
CA ILE A 70 -12.24 87.31 -1.13
C ILE A 70 -11.04 86.63 -1.82
N HIS A 71 -9.94 87.35 -2.08
CA HIS A 71 -8.73 86.78 -2.69
C HIS A 71 -8.14 85.63 -1.87
N ARG A 72 -8.24 85.68 -0.53
CA ARG A 72 -7.68 84.63 0.32
C ARG A 72 -8.42 83.30 0.17
N HIS A 73 -9.73 83.36 -0.05
CA HIS A 73 -10.59 82.19 -0.18
C HIS A 73 -10.81 81.76 -1.62
N ARG A 74 -10.79 82.72 -2.54
CA ARG A 74 -11.08 82.59 -3.97
C ARG A 74 -10.14 83.50 -4.77
N PRO A 75 -8.84 83.17 -4.85
CA PRO A 75 -7.85 84.01 -5.52
C PRO A 75 -8.15 84.22 -7.01
N GLU A 76 -8.90 83.31 -7.64
CA GLU A 76 -9.35 83.40 -9.03
C GLU A 76 -10.31 84.55 -9.31
N LEU A 77 -10.97 85.12 -8.28
CA LEU A 77 -12.01 86.13 -8.45
C LEU A 77 -11.51 87.58 -8.38
N ILE A 78 -10.30 87.82 -7.85
CA ILE A 78 -9.76 89.17 -7.62
C ILE A 78 -8.28 89.22 -7.98
N GLU A 79 -7.90 90.15 -8.85
CA GLU A 79 -6.49 90.45 -9.12
C GLU A 79 -5.95 91.45 -8.08
N TYR A 80 -5.56 90.93 -6.91
CA TYR A 80 -5.24 91.78 -5.75
C TYR A 80 -4.05 92.73 -5.97
N ASP A 81 -3.07 92.34 -6.81
CA ASP A 81 -1.87 93.15 -7.09
C ASP A 81 -2.17 94.48 -7.81
N LYS A 82 -3.34 94.59 -8.44
CA LYS A 82 -3.79 95.83 -9.10
C LYS A 82 -4.43 96.83 -8.12
N LEU A 83 -4.71 96.43 -6.87
CA LEU A 83 -5.34 97.27 -5.86
C LEU A 83 -4.28 98.01 -5.02
N ARG A 84 -4.37 99.35 -4.93
CA ARG A 84 -3.43 100.20 -4.16
C ARG A 84 -4.12 101.04 -3.10
N LYS A 85 -3.36 101.43 -2.07
CA LYS A 85 -3.79 102.30 -0.97
C LYS A 85 -3.47 103.76 -1.29
N VAL A 86 -4.47 104.65 -1.26
CA VAL A 86 -4.26 106.09 -1.42
C VAL A 86 -3.65 106.68 -0.14
N ASN A 87 -2.58 107.46 -0.29
CA ASN A 87 -1.95 108.19 0.82
C ASN A 87 -2.58 109.58 0.97
N PRO A 88 -3.28 109.92 2.07
CA PRO A 88 -4.06 111.18 2.15
C PRO A 88 -3.25 112.48 2.30
N LEU A 89 -1.91 112.43 2.29
CA LEU A 89 -1.05 113.57 2.69
C LEU A 89 -0.43 114.37 1.53
N LEU A 90 -0.77 114.10 0.27
CA LEU A 90 -0.24 114.85 -0.88
C LEU A 90 -1.17 115.98 -1.39
N CYS A 91 -2.31 116.22 -0.73
CA CYS A 91 -3.29 117.22 -1.16
C CYS A 91 -3.36 118.41 -0.18
N ARG A 92 -2.28 119.18 -0.02
CA ARG A 92 -2.35 120.58 0.44
C ARG A 92 -1.27 121.39 -0.28
N GLY A 93 -1.71 122.27 -1.17
CA GLY A 93 -0.86 122.91 -2.19
C GLY A 93 -0.02 124.09 -1.72
N THR A 94 0.80 124.57 -2.65
CA THR A 94 1.34 125.93 -2.71
C THR A 94 0.96 126.56 -4.07
N PRO A 95 0.64 127.87 -4.16
CA PRO A 95 0.14 128.51 -5.38
C PRO A 95 1.19 129.36 -6.14
N GLY A 96 1.02 129.46 -7.46
CA GLY A 96 1.71 130.37 -8.40
C GLY A 96 2.85 129.68 -9.17
N THR A 97 2.99 129.71 -10.50
CA THR A 97 2.55 130.62 -11.58
C THR A 97 2.62 129.87 -12.94
N PRO A 98 2.09 130.42 -14.06
CA PRO A 98 1.48 129.64 -15.14
C PRO A 98 2.35 129.51 -16.39
N GLU A 99 2.33 128.34 -17.06
CA GLU A 99 2.43 128.24 -18.52
C GLU A 99 1.55 127.07 -19.03
N SER A 100 0.79 127.36 -20.09
CA SER A 100 -0.15 126.51 -20.83
C SER A 100 0.46 126.18 -22.22
N PRO A 101 -0.19 125.40 -23.11
CA PRO A 101 -0.91 124.13 -22.94
C PRO A 101 -0.61 123.14 -24.11
N ALA A 102 -0.67 121.81 -23.92
CA ALA A 102 -1.07 120.90 -25.01
C ALA A 102 -1.36 119.48 -24.52
N HIS A 103 -2.49 118.96 -25.02
CA HIS A 103 -2.98 117.57 -24.97
C HIS A 103 -3.80 117.12 -23.75
N ARG A 104 -5.11 117.32 -23.93
CA ARG A 104 -6.23 116.63 -23.32
C ARG A 104 -6.20 115.15 -23.76
N ALA A 105 -5.79 114.28 -22.85
CA ALA A 105 -6.05 112.84 -22.88
C ALA A 105 -6.70 112.45 -21.54
N SER A 106 -7.64 111.52 -21.60
CA SER A 106 -8.60 111.12 -20.58
C SER A 106 -8.01 110.85 -19.18
N PRO A 107 -8.74 111.07 -18.07
CA PRO A 107 -8.23 110.78 -16.73
C PRO A 107 -8.02 109.27 -16.59
N LEU A 108 -6.81 108.88 -16.21
CA LEU A 108 -6.50 107.54 -15.70
C LEU A 108 -7.41 107.22 -14.50
N PRO A 109 -7.86 105.96 -14.31
CA PRO A 109 -8.72 105.59 -13.19
C PRO A 109 -8.04 105.96 -11.88
N GLN A 110 -8.65 106.86 -11.14
CA GLN A 110 -8.16 107.33 -9.85
C GLN A 110 -8.19 106.16 -8.86
N ASP A 111 -7.03 105.86 -8.29
CA ASP A 111 -6.89 105.05 -7.08
C ASP A 111 -7.85 105.64 -6.02
N ASP A 112 -8.99 104.99 -5.77
CA ASP A 112 -10.04 105.50 -4.88
C ASP A 112 -10.61 104.33 -4.04
N PRO A 113 -10.64 104.45 -2.70
CA PRO A 113 -11.35 103.55 -1.80
C PRO A 113 -12.75 103.13 -2.28
N VAL A 114 -13.49 104.02 -2.95
CA VAL A 114 -14.82 103.73 -3.51
C VAL A 114 -14.76 102.62 -4.56
N THR A 115 -13.76 102.67 -5.46
CA THR A 115 -13.56 101.66 -6.51
C THR A 115 -13.18 100.30 -5.92
N ASN A 116 -12.31 100.29 -4.90
CA ASN A 116 -11.93 99.06 -4.21
C ASN A 116 -13.15 98.39 -3.53
N LEU A 117 -13.99 99.18 -2.86
CA LEU A 117 -15.21 98.69 -2.20
C LEU A 117 -16.21 98.14 -3.22
N ASN A 118 -16.51 98.90 -4.27
CA ASN A 118 -17.44 98.47 -5.32
C ASN A 118 -16.97 97.20 -6.02
N ASN A 119 -15.66 97.06 -6.31
CA ASN A 119 -15.12 95.82 -6.86
C ASN A 119 -15.38 94.62 -5.94
N ALA A 120 -15.10 94.73 -4.64
CA ALA A 120 -15.37 93.65 -3.70
C ALA A 120 -16.87 93.31 -3.61
N PHE A 121 -17.73 94.32 -3.63
CA PHE A 121 -19.18 94.15 -3.51
C PHE A 121 -19.79 93.54 -4.77
N GLU A 122 -19.33 93.94 -5.96
CA GLU A 122 -19.73 93.34 -7.24
C GLU A 122 -19.28 91.89 -7.38
N VAL A 123 -18.03 91.60 -7.02
CA VAL A 123 -17.50 90.23 -7.03
C VAL A 123 -18.27 89.35 -6.04
N ALA A 124 -18.59 89.88 -4.86
CA ALA A 124 -19.35 89.14 -3.85
C ALA A 124 -20.79 88.84 -4.30
N GLU A 125 -21.49 89.81 -4.90
CA GLU A 125 -22.85 89.61 -5.42
C GLU A 125 -22.87 88.61 -6.57
N LYS A 126 -21.96 88.77 -7.55
CA LYS A 126 -21.98 87.98 -8.78
C LYS A 126 -21.51 86.53 -8.59
N TYR A 127 -20.52 86.30 -7.73
CA TYR A 127 -19.84 85.00 -7.62
C TYR A 127 -19.99 84.31 -6.27
N LEU A 128 -20.35 85.05 -5.21
CA LEU A 128 -20.51 84.50 -3.85
C LEU A 128 -21.96 84.53 -3.35
N ASP A 129 -22.88 85.06 -4.16
CA ASP A 129 -24.31 85.24 -3.82
C ASP A 129 -24.51 86.04 -2.52
N ILE A 130 -23.61 87.01 -2.26
CA ILE A 130 -23.70 87.92 -1.11
C ILE A 130 -24.27 89.25 -1.62
N PRO A 131 -25.49 89.64 -1.21
CA PRO A 131 -26.13 90.86 -1.72
C PRO A 131 -25.39 92.11 -1.27
N LYS A 132 -25.36 93.15 -2.11
CA LYS A 132 -24.75 94.45 -1.76
C LYS A 132 -25.57 95.16 -0.69
N MET A 133 -25.16 95.01 0.57
CA MET A 133 -25.83 95.62 1.73
C MET A 133 -25.20 96.93 2.20
N LEU A 134 -24.05 97.29 1.64
CA LEU A 134 -23.31 98.50 1.98
C LEU A 134 -23.11 99.36 0.75
N ASP A 135 -23.24 100.67 0.92
CA ASP A 135 -22.88 101.65 -0.11
C ASP A 135 -21.41 102.06 0.08
N ALA A 136 -20.64 102.01 -1.02
CA ALA A 136 -19.23 102.38 -1.02
C ALA A 136 -19.03 103.88 -0.73
N GLU A 137 -19.92 104.75 -1.22
CA GLU A 137 -19.83 106.19 -1.01
C GLU A 137 -20.05 106.55 0.47
N ASP A 138 -21.03 105.91 1.12
CA ASP A 138 -21.35 106.11 2.54
C ASP A 138 -20.19 105.71 3.45
N ILE A 139 -19.49 104.61 3.14
CA ILE A 139 -18.33 104.16 3.91
C ILE A 139 -17.17 105.15 3.80
N VAL A 140 -16.91 105.69 2.61
CA VAL A 140 -15.76 106.56 2.36
C VAL A 140 -16.01 107.98 2.88
N ASN A 141 -17.21 108.51 2.68
CA ASN A 141 -17.59 109.87 3.08
C ASN A 141 -17.81 110.00 4.59
N THR A 142 -18.17 108.91 5.28
CA THR A 142 -18.34 108.92 6.74
C THR A 142 -17.00 108.82 7.45
N ALA A 143 -16.74 109.71 8.43
CA ALA A 143 -15.49 109.71 9.20
C ALA A 143 -15.26 108.38 9.94
N ARG A 144 -16.33 107.79 10.48
CA ARG A 144 -16.35 106.47 11.11
C ARG A 144 -17.53 105.65 10.60
N PRO A 145 -17.30 104.68 9.70
CA PRO A 145 -18.34 103.77 9.23
C PRO A 145 -19.03 103.05 10.40
N ASP A 146 -20.32 102.73 10.22
CA ASP A 146 -21.09 102.05 11.27
C ASP A 146 -20.59 100.62 11.50
N GLU A 147 -20.31 100.31 12.76
CA GLU A 147 -19.71 99.05 13.16
C GLU A 147 -20.66 97.87 12.90
N LYS A 148 -21.96 98.08 13.15
CA LYS A 148 -22.99 97.05 13.01
C LYS A 148 -23.22 96.71 11.54
N ALA A 149 -23.25 97.71 10.67
CA ALA A 149 -23.38 97.53 9.23
C ALA A 149 -22.21 96.70 8.66
N ILE A 150 -20.96 97.05 8.99
CA ILE A 150 -19.79 96.30 8.52
C ILE A 150 -19.76 94.89 9.11
N MET A 151 -20.03 94.72 10.41
CA MET A 151 -20.12 93.39 11.03
C MET A 151 -21.13 92.48 10.34
N THR A 152 -22.31 93.01 10.02
CA THR A 152 -23.37 92.27 9.32
C THR A 152 -22.88 91.78 7.96
N TYR A 153 -22.26 92.66 7.19
CA TYR A 153 -21.77 92.33 5.86
C TYR A 153 -20.60 91.33 5.90
N VAL A 154 -19.61 91.57 6.77
CA VAL A 154 -18.47 90.66 6.96
C VAL A 154 -18.91 89.29 7.48
N SER A 155 -19.95 89.21 8.32
CA SER A 155 -20.50 87.92 8.77
C SER A 155 -21.09 87.10 7.63
N SER A 156 -21.62 87.75 6.59
CA SER A 156 -22.14 87.07 5.39
C SER A 156 -21.00 86.39 4.61
N PHE A 157 -19.83 87.05 4.50
CA PHE A 157 -18.62 86.42 3.95
C PHE A 157 -18.16 85.22 4.79
N TYR A 158 -18.20 85.34 6.13
CA TYR A 158 -17.84 84.22 7.01
C TYR A 158 -18.73 82.99 6.76
N HIS A 159 -20.05 83.17 6.64
CA HIS A 159 -20.96 82.05 6.37
C HIS A 159 -20.77 81.44 4.98
N ALA A 160 -20.61 82.28 3.95
CA ALA A 160 -20.35 81.81 2.60
C ALA A 160 -19.08 80.95 2.52
N PHE A 161 -17.98 81.40 3.15
CA PHE A 161 -16.71 80.67 3.12
C PHE A 161 -16.63 79.51 4.13
N SER A 162 -17.28 79.61 5.29
CA SER A 162 -17.31 78.53 6.28
C SER A 162 -18.24 77.39 5.88
N GLY A 163 -19.36 77.67 5.19
CA GLY A 163 -20.25 76.66 4.65
C GLY A 163 -19.56 75.75 3.64
N ALA A 164 -18.76 76.33 2.73
CA ALA A 164 -17.96 75.58 1.77
C ALA A 164 -16.93 74.66 2.45
N GLN A 165 -16.24 75.15 3.49
CA GLN A 165 -15.26 74.35 4.24
C GLN A 165 -15.93 73.22 5.07
N LYS A 166 -17.12 73.47 5.62
CA LYS A 166 -17.93 72.45 6.31
C LYS A 166 -18.40 71.36 5.33
N ALA A 167 -18.81 71.73 4.11
CA ALA A 167 -19.18 70.78 3.07
C ALA A 167 -17.99 69.92 2.63
N GLU A 168 -16.82 70.53 2.42
CA GLU A 168 -15.59 69.81 2.06
C GLU A 168 -15.16 68.81 3.17
N THR A 169 -15.20 69.24 4.44
CA THR A 169 -14.86 68.35 5.56
C THR A 169 -15.88 67.21 5.74
N ALA A 170 -17.17 67.46 5.50
CA ALA A 170 -18.19 66.41 5.46
C ALA A 170 -17.96 65.43 4.29
N ALA A 171 -17.68 65.94 3.09
CA ALA A 171 -17.34 65.12 1.93
C ALA A 171 -16.11 64.24 2.20
N ASN A 172 -15.05 64.81 2.76
CA ASN A 172 -13.84 64.06 3.15
C ASN A 172 -14.12 62.97 4.20
N ARG A 173 -15.07 63.19 5.12
CA ARG A 173 -15.50 62.15 6.07
C ARG A 173 -16.27 61.03 5.38
N ILE A 174 -17.17 61.37 4.45
CA ILE A 174 -17.92 60.38 3.65
C ILE A 174 -16.96 59.54 2.80
N CYS A 175 -16.01 60.16 2.11
CA CYS A 175 -15.01 59.46 1.30
C CYS A 175 -14.20 58.46 2.13
N LYS A 176 -13.80 58.82 3.36
CA LYS A 176 -13.09 57.89 4.27
C LYS A 176 -13.95 56.69 4.66
N VAL A 177 -15.22 56.91 4.99
CA VAL A 177 -16.14 55.81 5.35
C VAL A 177 -16.39 54.90 4.14
N LEU A 178 -16.53 55.48 2.95
CA LEU A 178 -16.75 54.76 1.71
C LEU A 178 -15.54 53.91 1.31
N ALA A 179 -14.32 54.43 1.47
CA ALA A 179 -13.09 53.65 1.25
C ALA A 179 -13.00 52.43 2.18
N VAL A 180 -13.33 52.60 3.47
CA VAL A 180 -13.36 51.47 4.42
C VAL A 180 -14.45 50.45 4.04
N ASN A 181 -15.59 50.89 3.50
CA ASN A 181 -16.64 49.99 3.02
C ASN A 181 -16.18 49.17 1.82
N GLN A 182 -15.56 49.81 0.83
CA GLN A 182 -15.03 49.13 -0.35
C GLN A 182 -13.97 48.09 0.03
N GLU A 183 -13.07 48.40 0.97
CA GLU A 183 -12.12 47.41 1.49
C GLU A 183 -12.80 46.22 2.18
N ASN A 184 -13.87 46.47 2.95
CA ASN A 184 -14.61 45.41 3.60
C ASN A 184 -15.36 44.53 2.58
N GLU A 185 -15.95 45.13 1.55
CA GLU A 185 -16.59 44.41 0.44
C GLU A 185 -15.58 43.54 -0.31
N GLN A 186 -14.40 44.08 -0.61
CA GLN A 186 -13.33 43.30 -1.22
C GLN A 186 -12.91 42.09 -0.35
N LEU A 187 -12.76 42.28 0.97
CA LEU A 187 -12.45 41.19 1.90
C LEU A 187 -13.56 40.13 1.97
N MET A 188 -14.83 40.54 1.86
CA MET A 188 -15.98 39.63 1.81
C MET A 188 -15.96 38.79 0.53
N GLU A 189 -15.75 39.43 -0.64
CA GLU A 189 -15.66 38.75 -1.93
C GLU A 189 -14.46 37.79 -1.99
N ASP A 190 -13.29 38.22 -1.50
CA ASP A 190 -12.10 37.39 -1.45
C ASP A 190 -12.29 36.17 -0.55
N TYR A 191 -12.98 36.32 0.59
CA TYR A 191 -13.36 35.19 1.44
C TYR A 191 -14.28 34.22 0.70
N GLU A 192 -15.36 34.71 0.09
CA GLU A 192 -16.36 33.87 -0.59
C GLU A 192 -15.78 33.12 -1.79
N ARG A 193 -14.90 33.76 -2.56
CA ARG A 193 -14.17 33.12 -3.67
C ARG A 193 -13.26 32.02 -3.15
N LEU A 194 -12.38 32.34 -2.19
CA LEU A 194 -11.44 31.36 -1.63
C LEU A 194 -12.18 30.19 -0.98
N ALA A 195 -13.28 30.44 -0.25
CA ALA A 195 -14.10 29.42 0.37
C ALA A 195 -14.70 28.46 -0.68
N SER A 196 -15.24 29.02 -1.76
CA SER A 196 -15.82 28.24 -2.87
C SER A 196 -14.78 27.35 -3.53
N ASP A 197 -13.61 27.92 -3.86
CA ASP A 197 -12.53 27.20 -4.52
C ASP A 197 -11.95 26.09 -3.63
N GLN A 198 -11.77 26.36 -2.34
CA GLN A 198 -11.36 25.37 -1.34
C GLN A 198 -12.35 24.21 -1.26
N LEU A 199 -13.63 24.50 -1.05
CA LEU A 199 -14.65 23.46 -0.88
C LEU A 199 -14.83 22.64 -2.15
N ALA A 200 -14.85 23.27 -3.33
CA ALA A 200 -14.94 22.59 -4.61
C ALA A 200 -13.73 21.66 -4.84
N TRP A 201 -12.53 22.12 -4.49
CA TRP A 201 -11.32 21.32 -4.62
C TRP A 201 -11.32 20.14 -3.64
N ILE A 202 -11.74 20.34 -2.37
CA ILE A 202 -11.91 19.25 -1.39
C ILE A 202 -12.91 18.21 -1.91
N GLN A 203 -14.08 18.65 -2.37
CA GLN A 203 -15.14 17.76 -2.88
C GLN A 203 -14.70 16.95 -4.10
N ARG A 204 -13.81 17.50 -4.95
CA ARG A 204 -13.23 16.78 -6.08
C ARG A 204 -12.10 15.84 -5.68
N THR A 205 -11.33 16.18 -4.65
CA THR A 205 -10.12 15.44 -4.27
C THR A 205 -10.43 14.22 -3.40
N ILE A 206 -11.43 14.33 -2.51
CA ILE A 206 -11.84 13.22 -1.64
C ILE A 206 -12.16 11.95 -2.44
N PRO A 207 -13.00 11.96 -3.50
CA PRO A 207 -13.29 10.74 -4.28
C PRO A 207 -12.06 10.13 -4.94
N TRP A 208 -11.08 10.94 -5.35
CA TRP A 208 -9.82 10.42 -5.91
C TRP A 208 -9.00 9.69 -4.84
N LEU A 209 -8.91 10.24 -3.62
CA LEU A 209 -8.25 9.58 -2.47
C LEU A 209 -9.01 8.34 -1.98
N GLU A 210 -10.34 8.36 -2.05
CA GLU A 210 -11.17 7.22 -1.67
C GLU A 210 -11.21 6.13 -2.74
N SER A 211 -10.77 6.42 -3.97
CA SER A 211 -10.70 5.43 -5.04
C SER A 211 -9.65 4.35 -4.71
N ARG A 212 -10.14 3.13 -4.48
CA ARG A 212 -9.31 1.96 -4.15
C ARG A 212 -9.28 1.00 -5.34
N ASP A 213 -8.50 1.37 -6.35
CA ASP A 213 -8.29 0.53 -7.53
C ASP A 213 -6.94 -0.22 -7.40
N PRO A 214 -6.94 -1.51 -7.01
CA PRO A 214 -5.74 -2.30 -6.86
C PRO A 214 -5.11 -2.60 -8.23
N GLN A 215 -3.81 -2.35 -8.35
CA GLN A 215 -3.06 -2.65 -9.56
C GLN A 215 -2.43 -4.04 -9.47
N LYS A 216 -2.26 -4.69 -10.62
CA LYS A 216 -1.73 -6.06 -10.68
C LYS A 216 -0.21 -6.14 -10.54
N THR A 217 0.49 -5.04 -10.76
CA THR A 217 1.97 -5.02 -10.82
C THR A 217 2.53 -3.97 -9.87
N ILE A 218 3.70 -4.28 -9.28
CA ILE A 218 4.42 -3.37 -8.39
C ILE A 218 4.71 -2.01 -9.07
N PRO A 219 5.20 -1.94 -10.34
CA PRO A 219 5.51 -0.65 -10.97
C PRO A 219 4.28 0.23 -11.17
N ALA A 220 3.13 -0.35 -11.52
CA ALA A 220 1.88 0.40 -11.66
C ALA A 220 1.41 0.96 -10.30
N MET A 221 1.62 0.21 -9.22
CA MET A 221 1.31 0.68 -7.88
C MET A 221 2.30 1.74 -7.37
N GLN A 222 3.58 1.62 -7.73
CA GLN A 222 4.60 2.64 -7.47
C GLN A 222 4.29 3.95 -8.20
N GLN A 223 3.75 3.89 -9.41
CA GLN A 223 3.29 5.09 -10.12
C GLN A 223 2.18 5.81 -9.34
N LYS A 224 1.18 5.08 -8.83
CA LYS A 224 0.13 5.68 -7.97
C LYS A 224 0.70 6.31 -6.69
N LEU A 225 1.72 5.68 -6.10
CA LEU A 225 2.42 6.25 -4.95
C LEU A 225 3.16 7.55 -5.32
N GLU A 226 3.73 7.62 -6.51
CA GLU A 226 4.40 8.84 -7.00
C GLU A 226 3.40 9.95 -7.31
N ASP A 227 2.26 9.63 -7.93
CA ASP A 227 1.17 10.58 -8.13
C ASP A 227 0.68 11.15 -6.77
N PHE A 228 0.58 10.30 -5.74
CA PHE A 228 0.24 10.73 -4.38
C PHE A 228 1.33 11.60 -3.73
N ARG A 229 2.61 11.32 -3.98
CA ARG A 229 3.74 12.16 -3.52
C ARG A 229 3.75 13.52 -4.21
N GLU A 230 3.49 13.56 -5.52
CA GLU A 230 3.35 14.80 -6.28
C GLU A 230 2.19 15.64 -5.75
N TYR A 231 1.05 15.01 -5.50
CA TYR A 231 -0.08 15.64 -4.81
C TYR A 231 0.35 16.29 -3.48
N ARG A 232 1.06 15.56 -2.61
CA ARG A 232 1.52 16.09 -1.31
C ARG A 232 2.59 17.17 -1.43
N ARG A 233 3.44 17.13 -2.46
CA ARG A 233 4.58 18.04 -2.63
C ARG A 233 4.22 19.32 -3.35
N VAL A 234 3.31 19.26 -4.33
CA VAL A 234 3.04 20.36 -5.26
C VAL A 234 1.61 20.87 -5.10
N HIS A 235 0.61 19.99 -5.10
CA HIS A 235 -0.80 20.41 -5.17
C HIS A 235 -1.41 20.77 -3.81
N LYS A 236 -1.09 20.03 -2.74
CA LYS A 236 -1.62 20.27 -1.40
C LYS A 236 -1.07 21.54 -0.71
N PRO A 237 0.25 21.83 -0.73
CA PRO A 237 0.81 22.99 -0.01
C PRO A 237 0.15 24.34 -0.31
N PRO A 238 -0.12 24.74 -1.58
CA PRO A 238 -0.81 26.00 -1.85
C PRO A 238 -2.24 26.02 -1.27
N LYS A 239 -2.95 24.88 -1.23
CA LYS A 239 -4.29 24.79 -0.65
C LYS A 239 -4.30 24.94 0.88
N VAL A 240 -3.24 24.49 1.55
CA VAL A 240 -3.03 24.78 2.99
C VAL A 240 -2.81 26.28 3.20
N GLN A 241 -2.05 26.95 2.34
CA GLN A 241 -1.84 28.39 2.41
C GLN A 241 -3.14 29.17 2.16
N GLU A 242 -3.93 28.77 1.16
CA GLU A 242 -5.25 29.35 0.88
C GLU A 242 -6.20 29.20 2.08
N LYS A 243 -6.21 28.04 2.76
CA LYS A 243 -6.96 27.83 4.01
C LYS A 243 -6.57 28.85 5.08
N CYS A 244 -5.26 29.02 5.31
CA CYS A 244 -4.74 29.96 6.29
C CYS A 244 -5.12 31.40 5.92
N GLN A 245 -4.98 31.78 4.65
CA GLN A 245 -5.36 33.10 4.16
C GLN A 245 -6.85 33.39 4.35
N LEU A 246 -7.71 32.40 4.14
CA LEU A 246 -9.15 32.51 4.34
C LEU A 246 -9.49 32.79 5.82
N GLU A 247 -8.85 32.08 6.75
CA GLU A 247 -9.01 32.32 8.19
C GLU A 247 -8.51 33.72 8.59
N ILE A 248 -7.38 34.17 8.02
CA ILE A 248 -6.85 35.53 8.23
C ILE A 248 -7.83 36.59 7.73
N ASN A 249 -8.36 36.43 6.51
CA ASN A 249 -9.32 37.37 5.91
C ASN A 249 -10.58 37.48 6.79
N PHE A 250 -11.12 36.34 7.24
CA PHE A 250 -12.28 36.29 8.12
C PHE A 250 -12.03 37.02 9.45
N ASN A 251 -10.94 36.70 10.14
CA ASN A 251 -10.62 37.29 11.44
C ASN A 251 -10.34 38.81 11.34
N THR A 252 -9.68 39.22 10.25
CA THR A 252 -9.40 40.63 9.96
C THR A 252 -10.71 41.40 9.72
N LEU A 253 -11.57 40.87 8.85
CA LEU A 253 -12.87 41.47 8.55
C LEU A 253 -13.77 41.55 9.79
N GLN A 254 -13.84 40.47 10.57
CA GLN A 254 -14.63 40.43 11.80
C GLN A 254 -14.17 41.48 12.82
N THR A 255 -12.86 41.69 12.94
CA THR A 255 -12.28 42.72 13.81
C THR A 255 -12.57 44.12 13.28
N LYS A 256 -12.42 44.36 11.98
CA LYS A 256 -12.75 45.66 11.33
C LYS A 256 -14.23 46.03 11.53
N LEU A 257 -15.15 45.08 11.37
CA LEU A 257 -16.59 45.30 11.56
C LEU A 257 -16.94 45.57 13.04
N ARG A 258 -16.34 44.83 13.98
CA ARG A 258 -16.56 45.04 15.42
C ARG A 258 -16.09 46.44 15.87
N LEU A 259 -14.89 46.85 15.46
CA LEU A 259 -14.34 48.16 15.83
C LEU A 259 -15.13 49.33 15.24
N SER A 260 -15.80 49.12 14.10
CA SER A 260 -16.67 50.12 13.47
C SER A 260 -18.13 50.07 13.95
N GLY A 261 -18.47 49.21 14.92
CA GLY A 261 -19.83 49.08 15.45
C GLY A 261 -20.83 48.50 14.44
N ARG A 262 -20.34 47.74 13.45
CA ARG A 262 -21.16 47.15 12.38
C ARG A 262 -21.50 45.69 12.68
N PRO A 263 -22.58 45.16 12.07
CA PRO A 263 -22.91 43.74 12.16
C PRO A 263 -21.74 42.86 11.72
N ALA A 264 -21.61 41.70 12.37
CA ALA A 264 -20.64 40.68 12.00
C ALA A 264 -20.87 40.18 10.58
N PHE A 265 -19.78 39.85 9.87
CA PHE A 265 -19.89 39.18 8.59
C PHE A 265 -20.32 37.74 8.81
N MET A 266 -21.32 37.30 8.06
CA MET A 266 -21.77 35.91 8.05
C MET A 266 -21.69 35.37 6.62
N PRO A 267 -20.79 34.39 6.36
CA PRO A 267 -20.69 33.76 5.05
C PRO A 267 -21.98 33.07 4.60
N SER A 268 -22.06 32.80 3.31
CA SER A 268 -23.12 31.96 2.72
C SER A 268 -23.20 30.58 3.40
N GLU A 269 -24.40 29.99 3.43
CA GLU A 269 -24.63 28.69 4.05
C GLU A 269 -23.70 27.60 3.47
N GLY A 270 -23.08 26.80 4.34
CA GLY A 270 -22.11 25.77 3.96
C GLY A 270 -20.70 26.28 3.65
N ARG A 271 -20.44 27.59 3.75
CA ARG A 271 -19.13 28.23 3.57
C ARG A 271 -18.58 28.84 4.85
N MET A 272 -19.08 28.41 6.01
CA MET A 272 -18.53 28.87 7.28
C MET A 272 -17.12 28.32 7.49
N VAL A 273 -16.30 29.04 8.26
CA VAL A 273 -14.95 28.59 8.62
C VAL A 273 -14.97 27.20 9.28
N SER A 274 -16.03 26.90 10.05
CA SER A 274 -16.26 25.57 10.63
C SER A 274 -16.48 24.49 9.57
N ASP A 275 -17.23 24.78 8.51
CA ASP A 275 -17.55 23.82 7.45
C ASP A 275 -16.31 23.51 6.61
N ILE A 276 -15.49 24.53 6.34
CA ILE A 276 -14.19 24.38 5.70
C ILE A 276 -13.26 23.56 6.58
N GLY A 277 -13.23 23.83 7.90
CA GLY A 277 -12.50 23.02 8.87
C GLY A 277 -12.92 21.55 8.86
N ALA A 278 -14.23 21.27 8.83
CA ALA A 278 -14.76 19.91 8.75
C ALA A 278 -14.47 19.23 7.40
N GLY A 279 -14.53 19.98 6.28
CA GLY A 279 -14.10 19.50 4.97
C GLY A 279 -12.63 19.11 4.96
N TRP A 280 -11.78 19.90 5.60
CA TRP A 280 -10.34 19.65 5.73
C TRP A 280 -10.03 18.42 6.56
N GLN A 281 -10.72 18.23 7.68
CA GLN A 281 -10.60 17.01 8.49
C GLN A 281 -11.00 15.75 7.70
N ARG A 282 -12.07 15.82 6.90
CA ARG A 282 -12.47 14.71 6.02
C ARG A 282 -11.40 14.40 4.97
N LEU A 283 -10.80 15.41 4.37
CA LEU A 283 -9.69 15.22 3.42
C LEU A 283 -8.48 14.55 4.11
N GLU A 284 -8.07 15.04 5.28
CA GLU A 284 -6.94 14.47 6.03
C GLU A 284 -7.19 13.00 6.42
N GLN A 285 -8.43 12.64 6.76
CA GLN A 285 -8.82 11.25 7.00
C GLN A 285 -8.73 10.40 5.73
N ALA A 286 -9.24 10.90 4.60
CA ALA A 286 -9.15 10.22 3.31
C ALA A 286 -7.68 10.03 2.87
N GLU A 287 -6.83 11.04 3.06
CA GLU A 287 -5.40 10.94 2.77
C GLU A 287 -4.70 9.87 3.60
N LYS A 288 -4.97 9.84 4.92
CA LYS A 288 -4.40 8.83 5.80
C LYS A 288 -4.84 7.42 5.37
N GLY A 289 -6.13 7.25 5.09
CA GLY A 289 -6.66 5.97 4.60
C GLY A 289 -6.08 5.56 3.24
N HIS A 290 -5.85 6.52 2.34
CA HIS A 290 -5.24 6.27 1.03
C HIS A 290 -3.77 5.85 1.16
N GLU A 291 -2.97 6.55 1.98
CA GLU A 291 -1.58 6.21 2.24
C GLU A 291 -1.44 4.83 2.88
N GLU A 292 -2.26 4.51 3.88
CA GLU A 292 -2.30 3.19 4.51
C GLU A 292 -2.67 2.09 3.51
N TRP A 293 -3.64 2.34 2.64
CA TRP A 293 -4.04 1.42 1.58
C TRP A 293 -2.92 1.20 0.55
N LEU A 294 -2.32 2.28 0.01
CA LEU A 294 -1.23 2.21 -0.96
C LEU A 294 -0.06 1.36 -0.42
N LEU A 295 0.35 1.60 0.83
CA LEU A 295 1.47 0.89 1.46
C LEU A 295 1.14 -0.57 1.77
N THR A 296 -0.10 -0.86 2.16
CA THR A 296 -0.54 -2.24 2.43
C THR A 296 -0.60 -3.04 1.15
N GLU A 297 -1.11 -2.45 0.08
CA GLU A 297 -1.22 -3.08 -1.23
C GLU A 297 0.17 -3.27 -1.88
N LEU A 298 1.08 -2.31 -1.75
CA LEU A 298 2.46 -2.47 -2.22
C LEU A 298 3.17 -3.64 -1.52
N ARG A 299 3.04 -3.75 -0.19
CA ARG A 299 3.57 -4.89 0.59
C ARG A 299 2.93 -6.22 0.20
N ARG A 300 1.62 -6.21 -0.11
CA ARG A 300 0.90 -7.39 -0.60
C ARG A 300 1.48 -7.86 -1.94
N LEU A 301 1.68 -6.93 -2.89
CA LEU A 301 2.26 -7.23 -4.19
C LEU A 301 3.73 -7.71 -4.09
N GLU A 302 4.55 -7.09 -3.24
CA GLU A 302 5.92 -7.54 -2.96
C GLU A 302 5.95 -8.97 -2.39
N ARG A 303 5.05 -9.28 -1.45
CA ARG A 303 4.90 -10.64 -0.90
C ARG A 303 4.46 -11.62 -1.98
N LEU A 304 3.49 -11.25 -2.81
CA LEU A 304 3.02 -12.08 -3.92
C LEU A 304 4.14 -12.40 -4.91
N ASP A 305 4.91 -11.41 -5.35
CA ASP A 305 6.03 -11.63 -6.28
C ASP A 305 7.10 -12.52 -5.67
N HIS A 306 7.43 -12.32 -4.39
CA HIS A 306 8.38 -13.17 -3.68
C HIS A 306 7.89 -14.63 -3.56
N LEU A 307 6.63 -14.83 -3.17
CA LEU A 307 6.02 -16.16 -3.06
C LEU A 307 5.91 -16.85 -4.42
N ALA A 308 5.54 -16.12 -5.47
CA ALA A 308 5.44 -16.64 -6.83
C ALA A 308 6.80 -17.08 -7.37
N GLU A 309 7.86 -16.30 -7.14
CA GLU A 309 9.24 -16.68 -7.47
C GLU A 309 9.69 -17.91 -6.67
N LYS A 310 9.43 -17.94 -5.36
CA LYS A 310 9.75 -19.06 -4.49
C LYS A 310 9.02 -20.35 -4.90
N PHE A 311 7.75 -20.25 -5.28
CA PHE A 311 6.97 -21.34 -5.85
C PHE A 311 7.60 -21.84 -7.15
N ARG A 312 7.90 -20.94 -8.10
CA ARG A 312 8.52 -21.30 -9.39
C ARG A 312 9.85 -22.05 -9.20
N GLN A 313 10.70 -21.58 -8.30
CA GLN A 313 11.98 -22.22 -8.00
C GLN A 313 11.80 -23.60 -7.35
N LYS A 314 10.98 -23.70 -6.28
CA LYS A 314 10.76 -24.97 -5.58
C LYS A 314 10.08 -26.02 -6.47
N ALA A 315 9.08 -25.61 -7.25
CA ALA A 315 8.38 -26.48 -8.20
C ALA A 315 9.35 -27.00 -9.27
N SER A 316 10.15 -26.13 -9.89
CA SER A 316 11.15 -26.52 -10.90
C SER A 316 12.18 -27.52 -10.37
N ILE A 317 12.70 -27.29 -9.15
CA ILE A 317 13.65 -28.19 -8.50
C ILE A 317 13.00 -29.54 -8.18
N HIS A 318 11.73 -29.56 -7.76
CA HIS A 318 11.00 -30.79 -7.50
C HIS A 318 10.74 -31.58 -8.79
N GLU A 319 10.25 -30.91 -9.83
CA GLU A 319 10.00 -31.51 -11.14
C GLU A 319 11.28 -32.15 -11.73
N GLY A 320 12.40 -31.42 -11.69
CA GLY A 320 13.70 -31.95 -12.13
C GLY A 320 14.19 -33.15 -11.30
N TRP A 321 13.79 -33.28 -10.04
CA TRP A 321 14.09 -34.46 -9.22
C TRP A 321 13.14 -35.63 -9.53
N THR A 322 11.86 -35.37 -9.84
CA THR A 322 10.88 -36.42 -10.21
C THR A 322 11.09 -36.98 -11.60
N GLU A 323 11.76 -36.24 -12.48
CA GLU A 323 12.01 -36.64 -13.86
C GLU A 323 12.70 -38.02 -13.94
N GLY A 324 12.12 -38.94 -14.72
CA GLY A 324 12.65 -40.30 -14.90
C GLY A 324 12.42 -41.28 -13.74
N LYS A 325 12.08 -40.82 -12.53
CA LYS A 325 11.87 -41.69 -11.36
C LYS A 325 10.67 -42.63 -11.52
N GLU A 326 9.58 -42.16 -12.13
CA GLU A 326 8.43 -43.01 -12.44
C GLU A 326 8.79 -44.16 -13.39
N VAL A 327 9.60 -43.88 -14.40
CA VAL A 327 10.05 -44.88 -15.38
C VAL A 327 10.93 -45.92 -14.69
N ALA A 328 11.86 -45.48 -13.85
CA ALA A 328 12.72 -46.37 -13.07
C ALA A 328 11.94 -47.27 -12.10
N LEU A 329 10.87 -46.76 -11.47
CA LEU A 329 10.03 -47.55 -10.58
C LEU A 329 9.19 -48.60 -11.32
N ARG A 330 8.76 -48.29 -12.55
CA ARG A 330 7.99 -49.22 -13.41
C ARG A 330 8.85 -50.32 -14.05
N ASP A 331 10.17 -50.13 -14.12
CA ASP A 331 11.05 -51.11 -14.75
C ASP A 331 11.02 -52.46 -14.02
N ARG A 332 10.90 -53.55 -14.77
CA ARG A 332 10.72 -54.91 -14.22
C ARG A 332 12.04 -55.68 -14.19
N ASP A 333 13.07 -55.08 -13.60
CA ASP A 333 14.40 -55.69 -13.42
C ASP A 333 14.38 -57.01 -12.63
N SER A 334 13.28 -57.30 -11.95
CA SER A 334 13.12 -58.43 -11.03
C SER A 334 12.81 -59.77 -11.72
N GLY A 335 12.45 -59.79 -13.01
CA GLY A 335 12.00 -61.01 -13.69
C GLY A 335 13.06 -62.10 -13.86
N THR A 336 14.34 -61.76 -13.86
CA THR A 336 15.49 -62.68 -14.09
C THR A 336 16.50 -62.73 -12.94
N ALA A 337 16.20 -62.08 -11.83
CA ALA A 337 17.15 -61.87 -10.74
C ALA A 337 17.26 -63.09 -9.81
N SER A 338 18.50 -63.42 -9.40
CA SER A 338 18.79 -64.38 -8.34
C SER A 338 18.40 -63.84 -6.95
N LEU A 339 18.26 -64.71 -5.95
CA LEU A 339 17.91 -64.32 -4.57
C LEU A 339 18.85 -63.23 -4.01
N ALA A 340 20.15 -63.35 -4.27
CA ALA A 340 21.13 -62.34 -3.86
C ALA A 340 20.94 -60.99 -4.56
N GLN A 341 20.59 -61.00 -5.85
CA GLN A 341 20.29 -59.78 -6.61
C GLN A 341 18.99 -59.13 -6.15
N VAL A 342 17.94 -59.91 -5.86
CA VAL A 342 16.66 -59.38 -5.32
C VAL A 342 16.86 -58.73 -3.97
N ARG A 343 17.63 -59.35 -3.05
CA ARG A 343 18.02 -58.74 -1.76
C ARG A 343 18.81 -57.44 -1.93
N ALA A 344 19.71 -57.39 -2.90
CA ALA A 344 20.45 -56.16 -3.20
C ALA A 344 19.52 -55.07 -3.77
N LEU A 345 18.55 -55.43 -4.62
CA LEU A 345 17.54 -54.50 -5.13
C LEU A 345 16.62 -53.98 -4.03
N LEU A 346 16.22 -54.82 -3.06
CA LEU A 346 15.45 -54.39 -1.89
C LEU A 346 16.18 -53.34 -1.06
N ARG A 347 17.49 -53.54 -0.79
CA ARG A 347 18.30 -52.53 -0.07
C ARG A 347 18.43 -51.22 -0.85
N LYS A 348 18.58 -51.28 -2.18
CA LYS A 348 18.58 -50.09 -3.03
C LYS A 348 17.23 -49.38 -3.01
N HIS A 349 16.14 -50.15 -2.99
CA HIS A 349 14.78 -49.64 -2.91
C HIS A 349 14.49 -48.98 -1.55
N GLU A 350 15.00 -49.56 -0.46
CA GLU A 350 14.92 -48.95 0.88
C GLU A 350 15.67 -47.60 0.94
N ALA A 351 16.86 -47.51 0.30
CA ALA A 351 17.56 -46.24 0.17
C ALA A 351 16.76 -45.20 -0.66
N PHE A 352 16.06 -45.65 -1.71
CA PHE A 352 15.16 -44.80 -2.48
C PHE A 352 13.94 -44.34 -1.65
N GLU A 353 13.34 -45.22 -0.83
CA GLU A 353 12.24 -44.85 0.08
C GLU A 353 12.68 -43.81 1.12
N SER A 354 13.91 -43.91 1.62
CA SER A 354 14.48 -42.89 2.51
C SER A 354 14.69 -41.55 1.79
N ASP A 355 15.18 -41.56 0.54
CA ASP A 355 15.31 -40.34 -0.28
C ASP A 355 13.93 -39.73 -0.58
N LEU A 356 12.95 -40.56 -0.92
CA LEU A 356 11.56 -40.14 -1.13
C LEU A 356 10.99 -39.48 0.13
N ALA A 357 11.16 -40.08 1.31
CA ALA A 357 10.69 -39.49 2.57
C ALA A 357 11.32 -38.13 2.88
N ALA A 358 12.60 -37.92 2.55
CA ALA A 358 13.27 -36.63 2.73
C ALA A 358 12.70 -35.51 1.83
N HIS A 359 12.04 -35.86 0.73
CA HIS A 359 11.43 -34.92 -0.20
C HIS A 359 9.97 -34.55 0.15
N GLN A 360 9.35 -35.21 1.14
CA GLN A 360 7.97 -34.95 1.58
C GLN A 360 7.76 -33.49 2.00
N ASP A 361 8.62 -32.96 2.89
CA ASP A 361 8.55 -31.58 3.38
C ASP A 361 8.60 -30.55 2.23
N ARG A 362 9.31 -30.86 1.14
CA ARG A 362 9.37 -29.98 -0.03
C ARG A 362 8.02 -29.88 -0.74
N VAL A 363 7.29 -30.98 -0.89
CA VAL A 363 5.98 -31.01 -1.52
C VAL A 363 4.96 -30.26 -0.66
N GLU A 364 5.00 -30.47 0.66
CA GLU A 364 4.15 -29.75 1.62
C GLU A 364 4.39 -28.24 1.56
N GLN A 365 5.66 -27.81 1.48
CA GLN A 365 5.99 -26.40 1.32
C GLN A 365 5.50 -25.82 -0.01
N ILE A 366 5.56 -26.57 -1.12
CA ILE A 366 5.04 -26.12 -2.42
C ILE A 366 3.53 -25.91 -2.33
N ALA A 367 2.80 -26.86 -1.73
CA ALA A 367 1.36 -26.76 -1.51
C ALA A 367 0.97 -25.60 -0.59
N ALA A 368 1.70 -25.42 0.51
CA ALA A 368 1.48 -24.30 1.44
C ALA A 368 1.69 -22.93 0.76
N ILE A 369 2.74 -22.78 -0.06
CA ILE A 369 2.98 -21.54 -0.81
C ILE A 369 1.87 -21.31 -1.85
N ALA A 370 1.42 -22.34 -2.55
CA ALA A 370 0.32 -22.22 -3.50
C ALA A 370 -0.98 -21.79 -2.81
N GLN A 371 -1.28 -22.32 -1.62
CA GLN A 371 -2.40 -21.88 -0.81
C GLN A 371 -2.28 -20.42 -0.38
N GLU A 372 -1.11 -20.01 0.12
CA GLU A 372 -0.85 -18.62 0.52
C GLU A 372 -1.00 -17.64 -0.67
N LEU A 373 -0.59 -18.05 -1.88
CA LEU A 373 -0.80 -17.27 -3.10
C LEU A 373 -2.30 -17.12 -3.44
N ASN A 374 -3.12 -18.14 -3.18
CA ASN A 374 -4.57 -18.05 -3.37
C ASN A 374 -5.23 -17.13 -2.33
N GLU A 375 -4.83 -17.23 -1.06
CA GLU A 375 -5.36 -16.38 0.03
C GLU A 375 -5.07 -14.90 -0.21
N LEU A 376 -4.00 -14.60 -0.94
CA LEU A 376 -3.62 -13.25 -1.34
C LEU A 376 -4.16 -12.84 -2.71
N ASP A 377 -5.09 -13.58 -3.33
CA ASP A 377 -5.69 -13.27 -4.64
C ASP A 377 -4.63 -13.02 -5.75
N TYR A 378 -3.65 -13.91 -5.87
CA TYR A 378 -2.64 -13.82 -6.93
C TYR A 378 -3.29 -13.92 -8.33
N TYR A 379 -2.85 -13.08 -9.27
CA TYR A 379 -3.50 -12.98 -10.59
C TYR A 379 -3.40 -14.28 -11.41
N ASP A 380 -2.34 -15.06 -11.24
CA ASP A 380 -2.11 -16.34 -11.93
C ASP A 380 -2.26 -17.55 -10.99
N SER A 381 -3.10 -17.39 -9.95
CA SER A 381 -3.51 -18.47 -9.06
C SER A 381 -3.98 -19.74 -9.81
N PRO A 382 -4.75 -19.66 -10.91
CA PRO A 382 -5.19 -20.87 -11.63
C PRO A 382 -4.02 -21.70 -12.17
N SER A 383 -2.99 -21.06 -12.73
CA SER A 383 -1.82 -21.77 -13.27
C SER A 383 -0.95 -22.36 -12.16
N VAL A 384 -0.78 -21.63 -11.05
CA VAL A 384 -0.08 -22.11 -9.84
C VAL A 384 -0.78 -23.34 -9.28
N ASN A 385 -2.11 -23.29 -9.14
CA ASN A 385 -2.90 -24.42 -8.62
C ASN A 385 -2.86 -25.62 -9.55
N ALA A 386 -2.99 -25.41 -10.87
CA ALA A 386 -2.89 -26.49 -11.84
C ALA A 386 -1.51 -27.18 -11.80
N ARG A 387 -0.44 -26.41 -11.62
CA ARG A 387 0.92 -26.95 -11.48
C ARG A 387 1.11 -27.66 -10.13
N CYS A 388 0.64 -27.08 -9.04
CA CYS A 388 0.70 -27.69 -7.71
C CYS A 388 -0.06 -29.03 -7.69
N GLN A 389 -1.26 -29.08 -8.27
CA GLN A 389 -2.06 -30.29 -8.35
C GLN A 389 -1.31 -31.39 -9.12
N LYS A 390 -0.69 -31.07 -10.27
CA LYS A 390 0.13 -32.02 -11.02
C LYS A 390 1.28 -32.59 -10.18
N ILE A 391 1.94 -31.75 -9.39
CA ILE A 391 3.02 -32.18 -8.49
C ILE A 391 2.49 -33.12 -7.40
N CYS A 392 1.36 -32.79 -6.78
CA CYS A 392 0.72 -33.64 -5.77
C CYS A 392 0.25 -34.98 -6.37
N ASP A 393 -0.41 -34.97 -7.52
CA ASP A 393 -0.85 -36.17 -8.22
C ASP A 393 0.34 -37.07 -8.60
N GLN A 394 1.43 -36.46 -9.07
CA GLN A 394 2.67 -37.16 -9.38
C GLN A 394 3.33 -37.76 -8.13
N TRP A 395 3.30 -37.02 -7.01
CA TRP A 395 3.83 -37.48 -5.73
C TRP A 395 3.07 -38.68 -5.19
N ASP A 396 1.73 -38.62 -5.20
CA ASP A 396 0.86 -39.73 -4.77
C ASP A 396 1.07 -40.96 -5.67
N LEU A 397 1.22 -40.75 -6.98
CA LEU A 397 1.55 -41.80 -7.93
C LEU A 397 2.91 -42.43 -7.61
N LEU A 398 3.96 -41.63 -7.39
CA LEU A 398 5.29 -42.12 -7.00
C LEU A 398 5.25 -42.92 -5.70
N GLY A 399 4.50 -42.45 -4.70
CA GLY A 399 4.29 -43.19 -3.45
C GLY A 399 3.64 -44.56 -3.69
N SER A 400 2.58 -44.60 -4.50
CA SER A 400 1.88 -45.85 -4.84
C SER A 400 2.76 -46.84 -5.64
N LEU A 401 3.55 -46.34 -6.60
CA LEU A 401 4.47 -47.14 -7.40
C LEU A 401 5.61 -47.70 -6.55
N THR A 402 6.16 -46.88 -5.65
CA THR A 402 7.18 -47.28 -4.67
C THR A 402 6.67 -48.42 -3.80
N HIS A 403 5.46 -48.28 -3.24
CA HIS A 403 4.85 -49.32 -2.41
C HIS A 403 4.57 -50.61 -3.18
N SER A 404 4.02 -50.49 -4.40
CA SER A 404 3.77 -51.63 -5.29
C SER A 404 5.06 -52.38 -5.66
N ARG A 405 6.14 -51.64 -5.96
CA ARG A 405 7.46 -52.22 -6.25
C ARG A 405 8.03 -52.95 -5.03
N ARG A 406 7.92 -52.37 -3.82
CA ARG A 406 8.32 -53.03 -2.58
C ARG A 406 7.61 -54.36 -2.37
N GLN A 407 6.27 -54.37 -2.45
CA GLN A 407 5.48 -55.59 -2.32
C GLN A 407 5.86 -56.65 -3.36
N ALA A 408 6.11 -56.23 -4.61
CA ALA A 408 6.53 -57.14 -5.67
C ALA A 408 7.91 -57.76 -5.40
N LEU A 409 8.86 -56.96 -4.91
CA LEU A 409 10.20 -57.42 -4.54
C LEU A 409 10.19 -58.35 -3.31
N GLU A 410 9.45 -58.00 -2.26
CA GLU A 410 9.28 -58.84 -1.06
C GLU A 410 8.60 -60.18 -1.39
N LYS A 411 7.58 -60.16 -2.26
CA LYS A 411 6.94 -61.38 -2.75
C LYS A 411 7.90 -62.26 -3.54
N LEU A 412 8.71 -61.67 -4.41
CA LEU A 412 9.71 -62.40 -5.18
C LEU A 412 10.83 -62.95 -4.29
N GLU A 413 11.31 -62.19 -3.32
CA GLU A 413 12.29 -62.64 -2.32
C GLU A 413 11.75 -63.88 -1.60
N LYS A 414 10.54 -63.80 -1.04
CA LYS A 414 9.92 -64.93 -0.33
C LYS A 414 9.75 -66.17 -1.21
N GLN A 415 9.39 -65.98 -2.49
CA GLN A 415 9.30 -67.09 -3.45
C GLN A 415 10.67 -67.75 -3.68
N LEU A 416 11.72 -66.95 -3.88
CA LEU A 416 13.08 -67.44 -4.09
C LEU A 416 13.68 -68.08 -2.83
N GLU A 417 13.38 -67.55 -1.64
CA GLU A 417 13.75 -68.15 -0.34
C GLU A 417 13.10 -69.52 -0.16
N THR A 418 11.80 -69.64 -0.43
CA THR A 418 11.09 -70.93 -0.35
C THR A 418 11.70 -71.95 -1.32
N ILE A 419 12.07 -71.50 -2.53
CA ILE A 419 12.74 -72.36 -3.52
C ILE A 419 14.13 -72.79 -3.02
N ASP A 420 14.90 -71.89 -2.39
CA ASP A 420 16.22 -72.19 -1.85
C ASP A 420 16.14 -73.16 -0.66
N GLU A 421 15.18 -72.96 0.25
CA GLU A 421 14.88 -73.87 1.36
C GLU A 421 14.53 -75.28 0.86
N LEU A 422 13.64 -75.38 -0.14
CA LEU A 422 13.28 -76.67 -0.74
C LEU A 422 14.47 -77.35 -1.42
N HIS A 423 15.34 -76.60 -2.11
CA HIS A 423 16.57 -77.16 -2.67
C HIS A 423 17.53 -77.64 -1.57
N LEU A 424 17.65 -76.90 -0.47
CA LEU A 424 18.47 -77.29 0.66
C LEU A 424 17.92 -78.54 1.36
N GLU A 425 16.61 -78.64 1.57
CA GLU A 425 15.96 -79.84 2.11
C GLU A 425 16.16 -81.05 1.19
N TYR A 426 16.00 -80.86 -0.12
CA TYR A 426 16.27 -81.90 -1.10
C TYR A 426 17.73 -82.35 -1.00
N ALA A 427 18.69 -81.43 -1.01
CA ALA A 427 20.11 -81.76 -0.90
C ALA A 427 20.44 -82.52 0.39
N LYS A 428 19.89 -82.08 1.54
CA LYS A 428 20.05 -82.74 2.85
C LYS A 428 19.49 -84.16 2.88
N ARG A 429 18.40 -84.45 2.17
CA ARG A 429 17.79 -85.79 2.11
C ARG A 429 18.41 -86.67 1.04
N ALA A 430 18.79 -86.10 -0.10
CA ALA A 430 19.38 -86.80 -1.22
C ALA A 430 20.77 -87.34 -0.89
N ALA A 431 21.60 -86.60 -0.14
CA ALA A 431 22.96 -87.06 0.17
C ALA A 431 23.00 -88.35 1.01
N PRO A 432 22.32 -88.46 2.17
CA PRO A 432 22.25 -89.73 2.92
C PRO A 432 21.56 -90.85 2.14
N PHE A 433 20.55 -90.53 1.32
CA PHE A 433 19.84 -91.51 0.51
C PHE A 433 20.73 -92.08 -0.61
N ASN A 434 21.53 -91.23 -1.28
CA ASN A 434 22.50 -91.67 -2.28
C ASN A 434 23.58 -92.54 -1.63
N ASN A 435 24.14 -92.13 -0.49
CA ASN A 435 25.12 -92.95 0.24
C ASN A 435 24.53 -94.31 0.66
N TRP A 436 23.29 -94.34 1.16
CA TRP A 436 22.61 -95.60 1.47
C TRP A 436 22.43 -96.47 0.23
N MET A 437 22.09 -95.87 -0.91
CA MET A 437 21.90 -96.61 -2.16
C MET A 437 23.21 -97.23 -2.65
N GLU A 438 24.32 -96.50 -2.56
CA GLU A 438 25.65 -97.01 -2.87
C GLU A 438 26.04 -98.18 -1.96
N SER A 439 25.93 -98.01 -0.63
CA SER A 439 26.23 -99.11 0.31
C SER A 439 25.32 -100.32 0.11
N ALA A 440 24.03 -100.12 -0.14
CA ALA A 440 23.10 -101.22 -0.41
C ALA A 440 23.44 -101.97 -1.70
N MET A 441 23.95 -101.27 -2.73
CA MET A 441 24.43 -101.92 -3.95
C MET A 441 25.68 -102.76 -3.71
N GLU A 442 26.64 -102.23 -2.95
CA GLU A 442 27.86 -102.96 -2.56
C GLU A 442 27.50 -104.23 -1.77
N ASP A 443 26.69 -104.08 -0.73
CA ASP A 443 26.21 -105.15 0.14
C ASP A 443 25.48 -106.29 -0.62
N LEU A 444 24.65 -105.94 -1.60
CA LEU A 444 23.93 -106.90 -2.44
C LEU A 444 24.85 -107.66 -3.41
N GLN A 445 25.98 -107.07 -3.78
CA GLN A 445 26.95 -107.66 -4.71
C GLN A 445 28.13 -108.33 -3.99
N ASP A 446 28.25 -108.16 -2.67
CA ASP A 446 29.36 -108.67 -1.88
C ASP A 446 29.47 -110.20 -1.92
N MET A 447 30.68 -110.74 -1.96
CA MET A 447 30.88 -112.19 -2.03
C MET A 447 30.83 -112.81 -0.63
N PHE A 448 30.00 -113.84 -0.42
CA PHE A 448 29.91 -114.54 0.87
C PHE A 448 30.45 -115.97 0.77
N ILE A 449 31.13 -116.41 1.83
CA ILE A 449 31.66 -117.77 1.98
C ILE A 449 31.16 -118.31 3.31
N VAL A 450 30.44 -119.43 3.28
CA VAL A 450 29.88 -120.08 4.47
C VAL A 450 30.27 -121.56 4.49
N HIS A 451 30.52 -122.09 5.69
CA HIS A 451 31.03 -123.46 5.90
C HIS A 451 30.11 -124.32 6.79
N THR A 452 29.11 -123.70 7.41
CA THR A 452 28.13 -124.35 8.29
C THR A 452 26.70 -123.90 7.97
N ILE A 453 25.71 -124.72 8.35
CA ILE A 453 24.29 -124.35 8.22
C ILE A 453 23.95 -123.15 9.12
N GLU A 454 24.56 -123.08 10.31
CA GLU A 454 24.32 -121.97 11.24
C GLU A 454 24.83 -120.64 10.68
N GLU A 455 25.98 -120.62 10.00
CA GLU A 455 26.50 -119.42 9.34
C GLU A 455 25.59 -118.87 8.24
N ILE A 456 24.81 -119.71 7.56
CA ILE A 456 23.86 -119.24 6.54
C ILE A 456 22.47 -118.93 7.10
N GLN A 457 22.10 -119.50 8.24
CA GLN A 457 20.85 -119.17 8.95
C GLN A 457 20.98 -117.93 9.84
N VAL A 458 22.18 -117.67 10.38
CA VAL A 458 22.51 -116.49 11.19
C VAL A 458 23.15 -115.38 10.34
N GLY A 459 23.95 -115.75 9.33
CA GLY A 459 24.46 -114.85 8.29
C GLY A 459 23.37 -114.48 7.28
N PRO A 460 23.69 -113.53 6.37
CA PRO A 460 22.85 -112.36 6.07
C PRO A 460 21.37 -112.74 5.97
N ARG A 461 20.59 -112.26 6.95
CA ARG A 461 19.12 -112.40 7.01
C ARG A 461 18.53 -112.21 5.60
N PRO A 462 17.42 -112.87 5.22
CA PRO A 462 16.77 -112.66 3.92
C PRO A 462 16.73 -111.17 3.60
N TRP A 463 17.06 -110.71 2.41
CA TRP A 463 17.13 -109.26 2.14
C TRP A 463 15.74 -108.59 2.21
N GLY A 464 14.68 -109.40 2.36
CA GLY A 464 13.30 -109.00 2.66
C GLY A 464 13.16 -107.96 3.78
N PRO A 465 13.63 -108.17 5.03
CA PRO A 465 13.56 -107.14 6.07
C PRO A 465 14.50 -105.94 5.84
N LEU A 466 15.54 -106.07 5.00
CA LEU A 466 16.39 -104.93 4.62
C LEU A 466 15.67 -104.01 3.62
N LEU A 467 14.78 -104.56 2.78
CA LEU A 467 13.79 -103.78 2.03
C LEU A 467 12.74 -103.11 2.93
N LEU A 468 12.38 -103.70 4.08
CA LEU A 468 11.56 -103.03 5.11
C LEU A 468 12.33 -101.95 5.89
N ARG A 469 13.67 -102.07 5.97
CA ARG A 469 14.58 -101.10 6.61
C ARG A 469 15.13 -100.06 5.64
N ALA A 470 14.88 -100.22 4.33
CA ALA A 470 14.94 -99.10 3.40
C ALA A 470 14.11 -97.97 4.02
N PRO A 471 14.57 -96.71 3.98
CA PRO A 471 13.75 -95.62 4.50
C PRO A 471 12.41 -95.73 3.77
N SER A 472 11.38 -96.15 4.52
CA SER A 472 10.03 -96.61 4.12
C SER A 472 9.62 -95.98 2.80
N GLU A 473 9.19 -96.62 1.71
CA GLU A 473 8.93 -96.03 0.36
C GLU A 473 8.49 -94.53 0.23
N HIS A 474 7.92 -93.93 1.26
CA HIS A 474 7.86 -92.49 1.55
C HIS A 474 9.02 -91.58 1.04
N PRO A 475 10.35 -91.77 1.22
CA PRO A 475 11.35 -90.92 0.60
C PRO A 475 11.50 -91.19 -0.90
N LYS A 476 11.20 -92.38 -1.44
CA LYS A 476 11.19 -92.53 -2.90
C LYS A 476 10.07 -91.66 -3.51
N ASN A 477 8.87 -91.69 -2.94
CA ASN A 477 7.78 -90.82 -3.37
C ASN A 477 7.94 -89.34 -2.94
N ALA A 478 8.78 -89.03 -1.95
CA ALA A 478 9.05 -87.66 -1.50
C ALA A 478 10.32 -87.03 -2.12
N LEU A 479 11.26 -87.83 -2.64
CA LEU A 479 12.42 -87.38 -3.44
C LEU A 479 12.07 -87.33 -4.93
N TRP A 480 11.33 -88.32 -5.46
CA TRP A 480 10.97 -88.41 -6.88
C TRP A 480 9.54 -87.94 -7.18
N GLY A 481 8.67 -87.88 -6.18
CA GLY A 481 7.43 -87.14 -6.35
C GLY A 481 7.83 -85.68 -6.53
N ARG A 482 7.47 -85.08 -7.67
CA ARG A 482 7.39 -83.62 -7.77
C ARG A 482 6.77 -83.14 -6.46
N PRO A 483 7.38 -82.18 -5.75
CA PRO A 483 6.82 -81.72 -4.48
C PRO A 483 5.34 -81.43 -4.74
N ARG A 484 4.44 -82.13 -4.04
CA ARG A 484 2.98 -81.95 -4.26
C ARG A 484 2.49 -80.54 -3.86
N GLY A 485 3.40 -79.64 -3.48
CA GLY A 485 3.18 -78.20 -3.31
C GLY A 485 3.68 -77.33 -4.47
N VAL A 486 4.36 -77.88 -5.48
CA VAL A 486 4.64 -77.19 -6.75
C VAL A 486 3.55 -77.61 -7.74
N ALA A 487 2.40 -76.95 -7.65
CA ALA A 487 1.44 -76.92 -8.74
C ALA A 487 2.16 -76.59 -10.06
N PRO A 488 1.65 -76.98 -11.24
CA PRO A 488 2.16 -76.43 -12.48
C PRO A 488 1.97 -74.91 -12.39
N PHE A 489 3.06 -74.20 -12.10
CA PHE A 489 3.10 -72.76 -12.29
C PHE A 489 2.64 -72.52 -13.73
N PRO A 490 1.75 -71.54 -13.97
CA PRO A 490 1.25 -71.27 -15.29
C PRO A 490 2.42 -71.12 -16.26
N ARG A 491 2.25 -71.70 -17.46
CA ARG A 491 3.11 -71.49 -18.62
C ARG A 491 3.45 -69.99 -18.80
N PRO A 492 4.60 -69.71 -19.42
CA PRO A 492 5.58 -68.75 -18.96
C PRO A 492 5.05 -67.31 -19.02
N ILE A 493 5.25 -66.58 -17.91
CA ILE A 493 5.72 -65.21 -18.07
C ILE A 493 7.05 -65.33 -18.84
N PRO A 494 7.28 -64.57 -19.92
CA PRO A 494 8.46 -64.72 -20.75
C PRO A 494 9.70 -64.36 -19.93
N VAL A 495 10.27 -65.37 -19.26
CA VAL A 495 11.61 -65.32 -18.70
C VAL A 495 12.53 -65.69 -19.86
N PRO A 496 13.44 -64.81 -20.31
CA PRO A 496 14.41 -65.15 -21.34
C PRO A 496 15.22 -66.38 -20.94
N PRO A 497 15.75 -67.13 -21.93
CA PRO A 497 16.35 -68.44 -21.71
C PRO A 497 17.45 -68.33 -20.68
N VAL A 498 17.32 -69.16 -19.64
CA VAL A 498 18.28 -69.41 -18.57
C VAL A 498 19.70 -69.35 -19.15
N ALA A 499 20.40 -68.23 -18.91
CA ALA A 499 21.84 -68.15 -19.04
C ALA A 499 22.45 -69.25 -18.14
N PRO A 500 23.56 -69.88 -18.55
CA PRO A 500 24.13 -71.03 -17.83
C PRO A 500 24.28 -70.70 -16.36
N GLN A 501 23.70 -71.57 -15.53
CA GLN A 501 23.62 -71.42 -14.09
C GLN A 501 24.99 -71.00 -13.51
N PRO A 502 25.04 -70.02 -12.58
CA PRO A 502 26.29 -69.65 -11.92
C PRO A 502 26.92 -70.88 -11.22
N PRO A 503 28.26 -70.98 -11.15
CA PRO A 503 29.01 -72.19 -10.81
C PRO A 503 28.85 -72.69 -9.36
N SER A 504 27.96 -72.08 -8.58
CA SER A 504 27.74 -72.35 -7.16
C SER A 504 26.44 -73.10 -6.85
N ARG A 505 25.60 -73.40 -7.84
CA ARG A 505 24.59 -74.46 -7.68
C ARG A 505 25.27 -75.80 -7.90
N VAL A 506 25.50 -76.54 -6.80
CA VAL A 506 25.71 -77.98 -6.87
C VAL A 506 24.63 -78.52 -7.81
N PRO A 507 24.98 -79.16 -8.94
CA PRO A 507 23.98 -79.78 -9.81
C PRO A 507 23.08 -80.62 -8.91
N MET A 508 21.75 -80.55 -9.08
CA MET A 508 20.82 -81.47 -8.40
C MET A 508 21.51 -82.82 -8.32
N PRO A 509 21.90 -83.30 -7.11
CA PRO A 509 22.88 -84.37 -6.99
C PRO A 509 22.39 -85.50 -7.87
N PHE A 510 23.11 -85.69 -8.98
CA PHE A 510 22.72 -86.62 -10.02
C PHE A 510 22.77 -87.96 -9.33
N CYS A 511 21.61 -88.58 -9.11
CA CYS A 511 21.55 -89.91 -8.51
C CYS A 511 22.21 -90.85 -9.52
N PRO A 512 23.47 -91.26 -9.31
CA PRO A 512 24.25 -91.90 -10.36
C PRO A 512 23.70 -93.30 -10.66
N PHE A 513 22.97 -93.86 -9.69
CA PHE A 513 22.36 -95.16 -9.76
C PHE A 513 20.83 -95.03 -9.67
N PRO A 514 20.07 -95.54 -10.66
CA PRO A 514 18.63 -95.58 -10.57
C PRO A 514 18.20 -96.55 -9.44
N PRO A 515 17.17 -96.21 -8.64
CA PRO A 515 16.61 -97.13 -7.64
C PRO A 515 16.18 -98.50 -8.20
N ALA A 516 15.95 -98.57 -9.52
CA ALA A 516 15.65 -99.77 -10.27
C ALA A 516 16.82 -100.79 -10.27
N GLN A 517 18.08 -100.34 -10.21
CA GLN A 517 19.23 -101.25 -10.17
C GLN A 517 19.29 -102.02 -8.84
N VAL A 518 19.12 -101.33 -7.70
CA VAL A 518 19.01 -102.00 -6.38
C VAL A 518 17.85 -103.01 -6.39
N GLN A 519 16.69 -102.62 -6.92
CA GLN A 519 15.52 -103.52 -7.00
C GLN A 519 15.74 -104.77 -7.85
N GLN A 520 16.58 -104.70 -8.89
CA GLN A 520 16.94 -105.85 -9.71
C GLN A 520 17.98 -106.78 -9.05
N LEU A 521 18.82 -106.24 -8.17
CA LEU A 521 19.88 -106.99 -7.49
C LEU A 521 19.34 -107.82 -6.32
N VAL A 522 18.28 -107.36 -5.64
CA VAL A 522 17.66 -108.07 -4.51
C VAL A 522 17.21 -109.50 -4.86
N PRO A 523 16.37 -109.76 -5.88
CA PRO A 523 15.91 -111.12 -6.17
C PRO A 523 17.06 -112.05 -6.59
N LYS A 524 18.09 -111.51 -7.27
CA LYS A 524 19.30 -112.26 -7.62
C LYS A 524 20.10 -112.68 -6.38
N ARG A 525 20.18 -111.78 -5.40
CA ARG A 525 20.87 -112.03 -4.13
C ARG A 525 20.12 -113.07 -3.28
N ASP A 526 18.81 -112.97 -3.19
CA ASP A 526 17.98 -113.96 -2.48
C ASP A 526 18.07 -115.35 -3.12
N GLN A 527 18.10 -115.43 -4.46
CA GLN A 527 18.32 -116.68 -5.17
C GLN A 527 19.70 -117.29 -4.84
N ALA A 528 20.77 -116.49 -4.87
CA ALA A 528 22.11 -116.96 -4.54
C ALA A 528 22.20 -117.49 -3.09
N LEU A 529 21.54 -116.83 -2.14
CA LEU A 529 21.45 -117.31 -0.75
C LEU A 529 20.66 -118.62 -0.63
N GLN A 530 19.57 -118.77 -1.39
CA GLN A 530 18.77 -119.99 -1.37
C GLN A 530 19.51 -121.18 -1.98
N GLU A 531 20.25 -120.97 -3.06
CA GLU A 531 21.14 -121.97 -3.66
C GLU A 531 22.22 -122.42 -2.66
N GLU A 532 22.85 -121.46 -1.96
CA GLU A 532 23.87 -121.77 -0.96
C GLU A 532 23.27 -122.49 0.28
N GLN A 533 22.08 -122.10 0.74
CA GLN A 533 21.38 -122.82 1.83
C GLN A 533 21.08 -124.26 1.43
N THR A 534 20.67 -124.48 0.19
CA THR A 534 20.40 -125.83 -0.34
C THR A 534 21.68 -126.66 -0.38
N ARG A 535 22.80 -126.04 -0.78
CA ARG A 535 24.14 -126.67 -0.75
C ARG A 535 24.54 -127.07 0.67
N GLN A 536 24.39 -126.19 1.66
CA GLN A 536 24.73 -126.50 3.05
C GLN A 536 23.82 -127.56 3.67
N ASN A 537 22.52 -127.53 3.37
CA ASN A 537 21.58 -128.59 3.77
C ASN A 537 21.96 -129.95 3.19
N SER A 538 22.39 -129.99 1.93
CA SER A 538 22.91 -131.19 1.28
C SER A 538 24.20 -131.69 1.95
N ASN A 539 25.13 -130.78 2.25
CA ASN A 539 26.38 -131.11 2.96
C ASN A 539 26.10 -131.72 4.34
N GLU A 540 25.17 -131.16 5.10
CA GLU A 540 24.78 -131.71 6.41
C GLU A 540 24.07 -133.06 6.27
N HIS A 541 23.25 -133.24 5.23
CA HIS A 541 22.64 -134.54 4.95
C HIS A 541 23.70 -135.59 4.66
N LEU A 542 24.73 -135.26 3.87
CA LEU A 542 25.87 -136.14 3.61
C LEU A 542 26.68 -136.42 4.88
N ARG A 543 26.93 -135.41 5.73
CA ARG A 543 27.60 -135.59 7.04
C ARG A 543 26.81 -136.55 7.94
N ARG A 544 25.48 -136.42 7.98
CA ARG A 544 24.59 -137.32 8.76
C ARG A 544 24.51 -138.73 8.17
N GLN A 545 24.44 -138.87 6.85
CA GLN A 545 24.45 -140.18 6.19
C GLN A 545 25.77 -140.91 6.45
N PHE A 546 26.90 -140.23 6.24
CA PHE A 546 28.22 -140.75 6.57
C PHE A 546 28.30 -141.13 8.05
N GLY A 547 27.86 -140.25 8.95
CA GLY A 547 27.79 -140.54 10.39
C GLY A 547 26.94 -141.78 10.70
N SER A 548 25.77 -141.94 10.08
CA SER A 548 24.89 -143.10 10.30
C SER A 548 25.50 -144.42 9.83
N GLN A 549 26.25 -144.41 8.72
CA GLN A 549 26.92 -145.60 8.21
C GLN A 549 28.19 -145.91 8.99
N ALA A 550 29.03 -144.89 9.25
CA ALA A 550 30.24 -145.02 10.05
C ALA A 550 29.93 -145.46 11.49
N ASN A 551 28.84 -144.98 12.09
CA ASN A 551 28.41 -145.40 13.44
C ASN A 551 27.81 -146.81 13.47
N ARG A 552 27.47 -147.41 12.32
CA ARG A 552 27.10 -148.85 12.22
C ARG A 552 28.32 -149.71 11.92
N VAL A 553 29.20 -149.25 11.05
CA VAL A 553 30.41 -149.97 10.62
C VAL A 553 31.48 -149.96 11.71
N GLY A 554 31.69 -148.84 12.41
CA GLY A 554 32.68 -148.71 13.48
C GLY A 554 32.51 -149.77 14.57
N PRO A 555 31.33 -149.86 15.21
CA PRO A 555 31.04 -150.93 16.17
C PRO A 555 31.10 -152.32 15.54
N TRP A 556 30.64 -152.48 14.28
CA TRP A 556 30.71 -153.79 13.59
C TRP A 556 32.15 -154.28 13.37
N ILE A 557 33.08 -153.40 13.00
CA ILE A 557 34.51 -153.73 12.92
C ILE A 557 35.06 -154.06 14.31
N GLN A 558 34.69 -153.26 15.31
CA GLN A 558 35.15 -153.44 16.69
C GLN A 558 34.67 -154.77 17.30
N THR A 559 33.44 -155.20 16.98
CA THR A 559 32.86 -156.51 17.39
C THR A 559 33.40 -157.70 16.57
N LYS A 560 34.16 -157.45 15.50
CA LYS A 560 34.82 -158.49 14.67
C LYS A 560 36.32 -158.60 14.94
N MET A 561 36.90 -157.65 15.69
CA MET A 561 38.30 -157.63 16.11
C MET A 561 38.51 -158.08 17.57
N GLU A 562 37.45 -158.15 18.38
CA GLU A 562 37.36 -158.90 19.65
C GLU A 562 36.80 -160.30 19.39
#